data_AF-A0A8T0ASK6-F1
#
_entry.id   AF-A0A8T0ASK6-F1
#
_cell.length_a   1.000
_cell.length_b   1.000
_cell.length_c   1.000
_cell.angle_alpha   90.00
_cell.angle_beta   90.00
_cell.angle_gamma   90.00
#
_symmetry.space_group_name_H-M   'P 1'
#
loop_
_entity.id
_entity.type
_entity.pdbx_description
1 polymer ?
#
loop_
_entity_poly.entity_id
_entity_poly.type
_entity_poly.pdbx_seq_one_letter_code
_entity_poly.pdbx_strand_id
1 'polypeptide(L)'
;MNVLLLSDNHFVQFLSEKISTFLEINSTEGISTSLLWETLKAYLRGEIISRSTHIKRLRNKRLLELSEQIGILDQDYASHPTLSLYNEGVFLQSEFNLLSTAQAK
;
A
#
# COMPACT_ATOMS: atom_id res chain seq x y z
N MET A 1 -9.12 3.85 12.68
CA MET A 1 -8.75 4.49 11.40
C MET A 1 -7.34 5.02 11.55
N ASN A 2 -6.43 4.68 10.65
CA ASN A 2 -5.07 5.21 10.71
C ASN A 2 -5.09 6.65 10.17
N VAL A 3 -4.98 7.63 11.08
CA VAL A 3 -5.12 9.07 10.77
C VAL A 3 -4.07 9.54 9.75
N LEU A 4 -2.95 8.82 9.64
CA LEU A 4 -1.87 9.06 8.68
C LEU A 4 -2.29 8.93 7.22
N LEU A 5 -3.36 8.20 6.92
CA LEU A 5 -3.86 8.06 5.54
C LEU A 5 -4.42 9.37 4.99
N LEU A 6 -5.00 10.22 5.83
CA LEU A 6 -5.56 11.51 5.41
C LEU A 6 -4.48 12.57 5.11
N SER A 7 -3.23 12.29 5.50
CA SER A 7 -2.07 13.10 5.14
C SER A 7 -1.52 12.76 3.74
N ASP A 8 -1.96 11.64 3.15
CA ASP A 8 -1.63 11.24 1.78
C ASP A 8 -2.61 11.91 0.80
N ASN A 9 -2.13 12.90 0.05
CA ASN A 9 -2.93 13.61 -0.95
C ASN A 9 -3.52 12.66 -2.02
N HIS A 10 -2.83 11.58 -2.37
CA HIS A 10 -3.37 10.60 -3.33
C HIS A 10 -4.53 9.81 -2.73
N PHE A 11 -4.49 9.53 -1.42
CA PHE A 11 -5.60 8.88 -0.74
C PHE A 11 -6.81 9.82 -0.60
N VAL A 12 -6.58 11.09 -0.29
CA VAL A 12 -7.64 12.10 -0.23
C VAL A 12 -8.32 12.24 -1.59
N GLN A 13 -7.54 12.39 -2.66
CA GLN A 13 -8.07 12.46 -4.02
C GLN A 13 -8.87 11.20 -4.38
N PHE A 14 -8.33 10.01 -4.08
CA PHE A 14 -9.04 8.74 -4.28
C PHE A 14 -10.39 8.72 -3.56
N LEU A 15 -10.46 9.14 -2.29
CA LEU A 15 -11.72 9.18 -1.55
C LEU A 15 -12.70 10.20 -2.14
N SER A 16 -12.22 11.39 -2.53
CA SER A 16 -13.06 12.41 -3.17
C SER A 16 -13.67 11.89 -4.47
N GLU A 17 -12.89 11.23 -5.33
CA GLU A 17 -13.39 10.60 -6.56
C GLU A 17 -14.45 9.53 -6.26
N LYS A 18 -14.20 8.67 -5.27
CA LYS A 18 -15.15 7.62 -4.87
C LYS A 18 -16.45 8.18 -4.30
N ILE A 19 -16.38 9.25 -3.53
CA ILE A 19 -17.56 9.96 -3.02
C ILE A 19 -18.36 10.53 -4.18
N SER A 20 -17.71 11.24 -5.11
CA SER A 20 -18.38 11.82 -6.29
C SER A 20 -19.08 10.75 -7.12
N THR A 21 -18.36 9.67 -7.50
CA THR A 21 -18.96 8.56 -8.25
C THR A 21 -20.14 7.93 -7.51
N PHE A 22 -20.04 7.74 -6.20
CA PHE A 22 -21.14 7.17 -5.43
C PHE A 22 -22.37 8.08 -5.45
N LEU A 23 -22.19 9.38 -5.21
CA LEU A 23 -23.29 10.34 -5.16
C LEU A 23 -23.94 10.52 -6.54
N GLU A 24 -23.16 10.57 -7.62
CA GLU A 24 -23.68 10.65 -8.99
C GLU A 24 -24.61 9.48 -9.33
N ILE A 25 -24.31 8.27 -8.84
CA ILE A 25 -25.08 7.06 -9.12
C ILE A 25 -26.28 6.90 -8.19
N ASN A 26 -26.12 7.27 -6.91
CA ASN A 26 -27.06 6.88 -5.85
C ASN A 26 -27.88 8.05 -5.29
N SER A 27 -27.56 9.31 -5.61
CA SER A 27 -28.34 10.46 -5.15
C SER A 27 -29.54 10.72 -6.07
N THR A 28 -30.54 9.83 -6.02
CA THR A 28 -31.77 9.95 -6.80
C THR A 28 -32.90 10.61 -6.02
N GLU A 29 -33.92 11.08 -6.74
CA GLU A 29 -35.11 11.69 -6.14
C GLU A 29 -35.85 10.69 -5.25
N GLY A 30 -36.22 11.13 -4.03
CA GLY A 30 -36.94 10.31 -3.06
C GLY A 30 -36.07 9.44 -2.13
N ILE A 31 -34.75 9.40 -2.32
CA ILE A 31 -33.86 8.72 -1.38
C ILE A 31 -33.72 9.51 -0.07
N SER A 32 -33.81 8.79 1.06
CA SER A 32 -33.53 9.35 2.37
C SER A 32 -32.04 9.70 2.51
N THR A 33 -31.76 10.92 2.96
CA THR A 33 -30.40 11.39 3.25
C THR A 33 -29.66 10.49 4.25
N SER A 34 -30.38 9.94 5.24
CA SER A 34 -29.83 8.99 6.20
C SER A 34 -29.40 7.69 5.52
N LEU A 35 -30.25 7.13 4.67
CA LEU A 35 -29.93 5.92 3.91
C LEU A 35 -28.73 6.14 2.98
N LEU A 36 -28.70 7.28 2.28
CA LEU A 36 -27.60 7.65 1.40
C LEU A 36 -26.27 7.77 2.17
N TRP A 37 -26.31 8.39 3.36
CA TRP A 37 -25.12 8.53 4.20
C TRP A 37 -24.62 7.19 4.78
N GLU A 38 -25.51 6.35 5.29
CA GLU A 38 -25.13 5.05 5.83
C GLU A 38 -24.54 4.13 4.75
N THR A 39 -25.15 4.13 3.56
CA THR A 39 -24.66 3.34 2.41
C THR A 39 -23.34 3.89 1.87
N LEU A 40 -23.17 5.20 1.76
CA LEU A 40 -21.88 5.82 1.39
C LEU A 40 -20.77 5.41 2.38
N LYS A 41 -21.03 5.47 3.69
CA LYS A 41 -20.04 5.04 4.69
C LYS A 41 -19.67 3.57 4.54
N ALA A 42 -20.63 2.69 4.29
CA ALA A 42 -20.36 1.26 4.07
C ALA A 42 -19.52 1.04 2.80
N TYR A 43 -19.87 1.72 1.71
CA TYR A 43 -19.14 1.71 0.44
C TYR A 43 -17.68 2.16 0.62
N LEU A 44 -17.46 3.34 1.22
CA LEU A 44 -16.12 3.88 1.44
C LEU A 44 -15.27 2.97 2.34
N ARG A 45 -15.86 2.34 3.36
CA ARG A 45 -15.12 1.34 4.17
C ARG A 45 -14.62 0.19 3.30
N GLY A 46 -15.45 -0.33 2.39
CA GLY A 46 -15.06 -1.36 1.44
C GLY A 46 -13.90 -0.93 0.55
N GLU A 47 -13.98 0.27 -0.02
CA GLU A 47 -12.92 0.85 -0.86
C GLU A 47 -11.60 1.00 -0.10
N ILE A 48 -11.64 1.53 1.13
CA ILE A 48 -10.47 1.73 1.98
C ILE A 48 -9.81 0.39 2.35
N ILE A 49 -10.61 -0.61 2.72
CA ILE A 49 -10.11 -1.96 3.06
C ILE A 49 -9.47 -2.59 1.82
N SER A 50 -10.13 -2.50 0.66
CA SER A 50 -9.62 -3.03 -0.61
C SER A 50 -8.27 -2.42 -0.97
N ARG A 51 -8.17 -1.08 -1.00
CA ARG A 51 -6.92 -0.36 -1.30
C ARG A 51 -5.82 -0.72 -0.30
N SER A 52 -6.12 -0.68 1.00
CA SER A 52 -5.13 -0.99 2.05
C SER A 52 -4.60 -2.42 1.94
N THR A 53 -5.49 -3.36 1.62
CA THR A 53 -5.13 -4.77 1.38
C THR A 53 -4.26 -4.91 0.14
N HIS A 54 -4.59 -4.21 -0.95
CA HIS A 54 -3.80 -4.22 -2.17
C HIS A 54 -2.39 -3.67 -1.96
N ILE A 55 -2.25 -2.51 -1.31
CA ILE A 55 -0.95 -1.92 -0.97
C ILE A 55 -0.13 -2.86 -0.07
N LYS A 56 -0.75 -3.48 0.94
CA LYS A 56 -0.09 -4.48 1.79
C LYS A 56 0.42 -5.67 0.97
N ARG A 57 -0.38 -6.19 0.04
CA ARG A 57 0.03 -7.29 -0.86
C ARG A 57 1.21 -6.89 -1.74
N LEU A 58 1.16 -5.72 -2.37
CA LEU A 58 2.24 -5.22 -3.23
C LEU A 58 3.56 -5.08 -2.46
N ARG A 59 3.49 -4.48 -1.26
CA ARG A 59 4.64 -4.35 -0.38
C ARG A 59 5.21 -5.70 0.04
N ASN A 60 4.35 -6.64 0.47
CA ASN A 60 4.79 -7.97 0.87
C ASN A 60 5.42 -8.75 -0.30
N LYS A 61 4.89 -8.57 -1.51
CA LYS A 61 5.50 -9.12 -2.73
C LYS A 61 6.90 -8.55 -2.94
N ARG A 62 7.07 -7.22 -2.82
CA ARG A 62 8.40 -6.58 -2.94
C ARG A 62 9.38 -7.06 -1.88
N LEU A 63 8.94 -7.25 -0.64
CA LEU A 63 9.79 -7.81 0.43
C LEU A 63 10.26 -9.23 0.11
N LEU A 64 9.39 -10.07 -0.47
CA LEU A 64 9.75 -11.41 -0.90
C LEU A 64 10.79 -11.38 -2.02
N GLU A 65 10.56 -10.54 -3.04
CA GLU A 65 11.51 -10.34 -4.17
C GLU A 65 12.89 -9.87 -3.67
N LEU A 66 12.93 -8.91 -2.75
CA LEU A 66 14.18 -8.42 -2.15
C LEU A 66 14.89 -9.52 -1.35
N SER A 67 14.14 -10.31 -0.57
CA SER A 67 14.70 -11.43 0.18
C SER A 67 15.31 -12.50 -0.73
N GLU A 68 14.68 -12.79 -1.86
CA GLU A 68 15.21 -13.72 -2.86
C GLU A 68 16.47 -13.16 -3.53
N GLN A 69 16.46 -11.89 -3.93
CA GLN A 69 17.62 -11.22 -4.53
C GLN A 69 18.83 -11.20 -3.59
N ILE A 70 18.62 -10.89 -2.30
CA ILE A 70 19.68 -10.92 -1.29
C ILE A 70 20.24 -12.35 -1.16
N GLY A 71 19.37 -13.37 -1.11
CA GLY A 71 19.80 -14.76 -1.02
C GLY A 71 20.64 -15.24 -2.21
N ILE A 72 20.29 -14.82 -3.43
CA ILE A 72 21.09 -15.11 -4.64
C ILE A 72 22.44 -14.39 -4.55
N LEU A 73 22.42 -13.10 -4.19
CA LEU A 73 23.62 -12.29 -4.09
C LEU A 73 24.60 -12.82 -3.03
N ASP A 74 24.10 -13.33 -1.91
CA ASP A 74 24.92 -13.95 -0.85
C ASP A 74 25.60 -15.24 -1.35
N GLN A 75 24.94 -16.03 -2.18
CA GLN A 75 25.54 -17.23 -2.81
C GLN A 75 26.64 -16.85 -3.81
N ASP A 76 26.37 -15.84 -4.63
CA ASP A 76 27.34 -15.31 -5.60
C ASP A 76 28.56 -14.70 -4.88
N TYR A 77 28.33 -13.93 -3.82
CA TYR A 77 29.39 -13.34 -3.00
C TYR A 77 30.22 -14.41 -2.28
N ALA A 78 29.61 -15.48 -1.78
CA ALA A 78 30.33 -16.59 -1.15
C ALA A 78 31.27 -17.31 -2.13
N SER A 79 30.90 -17.38 -3.40
CA SER A 79 31.70 -17.99 -4.46
C SER A 79 32.76 -17.03 -5.02
N HIS A 80 32.40 -15.74 -5.15
CA HIS A 80 33.20 -14.70 -5.78
C HIS A 80 33.11 -13.38 -5.01
N PRO A 81 33.86 -13.22 -3.91
CA PRO A 81 33.77 -12.03 -3.08
C PRO A 81 34.30 -10.81 -3.83
N THR A 82 33.42 -9.87 -4.17
CA THR A 82 33.81 -8.60 -4.80
C THR A 82 33.18 -7.42 -4.08
N LEU A 83 33.87 -6.27 -4.11
CA LEU A 83 33.36 -5.03 -3.52
C LEU A 83 32.04 -4.57 -4.16
N SER A 84 31.85 -4.87 -5.46
CA SER A 84 30.60 -4.56 -6.17
C SER A 84 29.41 -5.31 -5.57
N LEU A 85 29.54 -6.63 -5.41
CA LEU A 85 28.50 -7.48 -4.83
C LEU A 85 28.22 -7.11 -3.36
N TYR A 86 29.26 -6.77 -2.59
CA TYR A 86 29.08 -6.27 -1.23
C TYR A 86 28.22 -4.99 -1.17
N ASN A 87 28.54 -4.01 -2.00
CA ASN A 87 27.81 -2.74 -2.04
C ASN A 87 26.36 -2.93 -2.50
N GLU A 88 26.12 -3.82 -3.46
CA GLU A 88 24.78 -4.17 -3.92
C GLU A 88 23.95 -4.83 -2.79
N GLY A 89 24.57 -5.72 -2.01
CA GLY A 89 23.89 -6.37 -0.88
C GLY A 89 23.50 -5.38 0.21
N VAL A 90 24.40 -4.45 0.54
CA VAL A 90 24.10 -3.35 1.48
C VAL A 90 22.94 -2.49 0.97
N PHE A 91 22.92 -2.20 -0.33
CA PHE A 91 21.83 -1.43 -0.94
C PHE A 91 20.48 -2.16 -0.85
N LEU A 92 20.40 -3.43 -1.27
CA LEU A 92 19.17 -4.23 -1.21
C LEU A 92 18.67 -4.41 0.22
N GLN A 93 19.58 -4.64 1.17
CA GLN A 93 19.25 -4.75 2.58
C GLN A 93 18.69 -3.42 3.13
N SER A 94 19.21 -2.28 2.67
CA SER A 94 18.69 -0.97 3.07
C SER A 94 17.25 -0.76 2.56
N GLU A 95 16.95 -1.14 1.32
CA GLU A 95 15.60 -1.07 0.75
C GLU A 95 14.63 -1.98 1.53
N PHE A 96 15.05 -3.22 1.82
CA PHE A 96 14.28 -4.16 2.62
C PHE A 96 13.96 -3.62 4.02
N ASN A 97 14.95 -3.02 4.68
CA ASN A 97 14.80 -2.45 6.02
C ASN A 97 13.84 -1.26 6.02
N LEU A 98 13.90 -0.38 5.02
CA LEU A 98 12.97 0.74 4.86
C LEU A 98 11.52 0.26 4.66
N LEU A 99 11.32 -0.75 3.81
CA LEU A 99 10.00 -1.30 3.51
C LEU A 99 9.39 -2.11 4.67
N SER A 100 10.23 -2.79 5.45
CA SER A 100 9.79 -3.58 6.62
C SER A 100 9.48 -2.71 7.85
N THR A 101 10.28 -1.66 8.09
CA THR A 101 10.05 -0.72 9.21
C THR A 101 8.84 0.18 9.01
N ALA A 102 8.38 0.38 7.77
CA ALA A 102 7.07 0.99 7.48
C ALA A 102 5.87 0.23 8.11
N GLN A 103 6.09 -0.97 8.68
CA GLN A 103 5.10 -1.76 9.43
C GLN A 103 5.07 -1.45 10.94
N ALA A 104 6.08 -0.77 11.49
CA ALA A 104 6.31 -0.65 12.93
C ALA A 104 5.84 0.68 13.56
N LYS A 105 5.07 1.49 12.84
CA LYS A 105 4.49 2.76 13.34
C LYS A 105 2.97 2.77 13.22
#